data_AF-A0AAN8FE05-F1
#
_entry.id   AF-A0AAN8FE05-F1
#
_cell.length_a   1.000
_cell.length_b   1.000
_cell.length_c   1.000
_cell.angle_alpha   90.00
_cell.angle_beta   90.00
_cell.angle_gamma   90.00
#
_symmetry.space_group_name_H-M   'P 1'
#
loop_
_entity.id
_entity.type
_entity.pdbx_description
1 polymer ?
#
loop_
_entity_poly.entity_id
_entity_poly.type
_entity_poly.pdbx_seq_one_letter_code
_entity_poly.pdbx_strand_id
1 'polypeptide(L)'
;MIEIPLEVKNDMTETHDIGAGTSRSEESKVEDKSGSWMLRLATDQKMLKLSALVALALLMHIWAAVFLAIDTSSDRSRLFGLIGMAFFVLLMTVISADRSKIKWRTCAWGFFVHFCLGLLCLRWTLGAIVFQKFAETTVKFLELTNYGSEFVYGFLSKPPPICEMDPVLVFSGEAALLIRPYLEKQTSSELHAIMASGFSCIAGALFAAYVSFGACPKYLLSSSVMSAPASLAFAKIMFPENEESHSRKVSDLDLPPSEENNPIECISNGAMGGLHIVVAIAANLVSVLALLALVNSILFYLGDLIGYAPWSLENFLQYMLFPVAYVMGVTGDVQETLAVARLIATKTAVNEFVAYRNLGELISHQPPQLSPRSAMIATYALCSFSNLCTVGIAMGVLGSMVPSKRHVLARVVFRALICGCVCTLYTASLAGVLVSEPLLCRPSTAAMSCFNVTRAVNTSSLML
;
A
#
# COMPACT_ATOMS: atom_id res chain seq x y z
N MET A 1 -59.74 19.93 21.97
CA MET A 1 -61.14 19.98 22.44
C MET A 1 -61.98 19.93 21.18
N ILE A 2 -62.50 18.76 20.78
CA ILE A 2 -63.85 18.27 21.11
C ILE A 2 -64.86 19.33 20.63
N GLU A 3 -65.66 19.11 19.58
CA GLU A 3 -66.78 18.15 19.54
C GLU A 3 -67.38 18.08 18.11
N ILE A 4 -67.93 16.91 17.75
CA ILE A 4 -68.87 16.70 16.62
C ILE A 4 -70.29 16.68 17.22
N PRO A 5 -71.34 17.17 16.51
CA PRO A 5 -72.49 16.30 16.22
C PRO A 5 -73.05 16.50 14.78
N LEU A 6 -73.43 15.44 14.04
CA LEU A 6 -74.79 14.84 13.90
C LEU A 6 -75.85 15.87 13.41
N GLU A 7 -76.78 15.65 12.47
CA GLU A 7 -77.19 14.64 11.49
C GLU A 7 -78.43 15.25 10.77
N VAL A 8 -79.09 14.53 9.84
CA VAL A 8 -80.41 14.81 9.19
C VAL A 8 -80.28 15.58 7.85
N LYS A 9 -80.66 15.07 6.67
CA LYS A 9 -81.95 14.44 6.28
C LYS A 9 -81.85 13.72 4.91
N ASN A 10 -82.62 12.64 4.75
CA ASN A 10 -83.38 12.10 3.60
C ASN A 10 -83.27 12.82 2.23
N ASP A 11 -83.47 12.20 1.06
CA ASP A 11 -84.22 11.00 0.70
C ASP A 11 -83.80 10.51 -0.70
N MET A 12 -84.23 9.29 -0.99
CA MET A 12 -84.00 8.45 -2.16
C MET A 12 -84.27 9.10 -3.54
N THR A 13 -83.41 8.77 -4.51
CA THR A 13 -83.84 8.37 -5.85
C THR A 13 -83.06 7.14 -6.29
N GLU A 14 -83.76 6.00 -6.31
CA GLU A 14 -83.31 4.77 -6.97
C GLU A 14 -83.23 5.00 -8.48
N THR A 15 -82.07 4.71 -9.07
CA THR A 15 -81.99 4.15 -10.40
C THR A 15 -81.01 2.99 -10.37
N HIS A 16 -81.52 1.80 -10.67
CA HIS A 16 -80.81 0.55 -10.85
C HIS A 16 -79.45 0.72 -11.55
N ASP A 17 -78.39 0.20 -10.94
CA ASP A 17 -77.25 -0.33 -11.67
C ASP A 17 -76.88 -1.72 -11.14
N ILE A 18 -77.02 -2.69 -12.05
CA ILE A 18 -76.75 -4.11 -11.86
C ILE A 18 -75.27 -4.33 -12.14
N GLY A 19 -74.53 -4.85 -11.15
CA GLY A 19 -73.28 -5.60 -11.37
C GLY A 19 -71.97 -4.81 -11.45
N ALA A 20 -71.35 -4.51 -10.30
CA ALA A 20 -69.96 -4.04 -10.25
C ALA A 20 -69.20 -4.58 -9.01
N GLY A 21 -69.50 -5.80 -8.57
CA GLY A 21 -68.92 -6.39 -7.34
C GLY A 21 -67.78 -7.39 -7.53
N THR A 22 -67.54 -7.91 -8.74
CA THR A 22 -66.65 -9.06 -8.95
C THR A 22 -65.40 -8.77 -9.79
N SER A 23 -65.44 -7.83 -10.74
CA SER A 23 -64.31 -7.57 -11.65
C SER A 23 -63.11 -6.88 -10.98
N ARG A 24 -63.34 -5.96 -10.03
CA ARG A 24 -62.27 -5.18 -9.37
C ARG A 24 -61.41 -6.00 -8.41
N SER A 25 -61.94 -7.11 -7.89
CA SER A 25 -61.21 -8.03 -7.01
C SER A 25 -60.36 -9.06 -7.76
N GLU A 26 -60.76 -9.39 -8.99
CA GLU A 26 -60.02 -10.30 -9.87
C GLU A 26 -58.92 -9.56 -10.64
N GLU A 27 -59.18 -8.36 -11.16
CA GLU A 27 -58.14 -7.53 -11.79
C GLU A 27 -57.00 -7.18 -10.83
N SER A 28 -57.31 -6.82 -9.58
CA SER A 28 -56.28 -6.56 -8.56
C SER A 28 -55.48 -7.82 -8.17
N LYS A 29 -56.11 -9.00 -8.13
CA LYS A 29 -55.42 -10.29 -7.91
C LYS A 29 -54.56 -10.72 -9.11
N VAL A 30 -54.98 -10.37 -10.34
CA VAL A 30 -54.25 -10.68 -11.56
C VAL A 30 -53.05 -9.74 -11.73
N GLU A 31 -53.19 -8.44 -11.44
CA GLU A 31 -52.06 -7.49 -11.42
C GLU A 31 -51.04 -7.82 -10.32
N ASP A 32 -51.46 -8.21 -9.13
CA ASP A 32 -50.57 -8.59 -8.02
C ASP A 32 -49.81 -9.90 -8.31
N LYS A 33 -50.48 -10.90 -8.88
CA LYS A 33 -49.81 -12.10 -9.43
C LYS A 33 -48.87 -11.73 -10.57
N SER A 34 -49.21 -10.71 -11.37
CA SER A 34 -48.41 -10.27 -12.50
C SER A 34 -47.08 -9.64 -12.06
N GLY A 35 -47.15 -8.72 -11.10
CA GLY A 35 -45.98 -8.12 -10.47
C GLY A 35 -45.10 -9.14 -9.74
N SER A 36 -45.71 -10.13 -9.08
CA SER A 36 -44.98 -11.19 -8.38
C SER A 36 -44.16 -12.09 -9.32
N TRP A 37 -44.66 -12.44 -10.52
CA TRP A 37 -43.88 -13.29 -11.45
C TRP A 37 -42.73 -12.50 -12.09
N MET A 38 -42.92 -11.21 -12.38
CA MET A 38 -41.86 -10.34 -12.91
C MET A 38 -40.74 -10.10 -11.88
N LEU A 39 -41.09 -9.88 -10.61
CA LEU A 39 -40.13 -9.77 -9.52
C LEU A 39 -39.34 -11.06 -9.31
N ARG A 40 -40.00 -12.23 -9.42
CA ARG A 40 -39.33 -13.54 -9.36
C ARG A 40 -38.37 -13.74 -10.52
N LEU A 41 -38.77 -13.46 -11.77
CA LEU A 41 -37.88 -13.56 -12.93
C LEU A 41 -36.68 -12.61 -12.84
N ALA A 42 -36.88 -11.37 -12.41
CA ALA A 42 -35.78 -10.42 -12.23
C ALA A 42 -34.81 -10.85 -11.11
N THR A 43 -35.34 -11.48 -10.06
CA THR A 43 -34.55 -12.04 -8.96
C THR A 43 -33.79 -13.28 -9.40
N ASP A 44 -34.45 -14.20 -10.11
CA ASP A 44 -33.84 -15.42 -10.67
C ASP A 44 -32.76 -15.08 -11.69
N GLN A 45 -32.97 -14.06 -12.53
CA GLN A 45 -31.97 -13.60 -13.49
C GLN A 45 -30.75 -12.95 -12.80
N LYS A 46 -30.96 -12.19 -11.71
CA LYS A 46 -29.86 -11.67 -10.88
C LYS A 46 -29.11 -12.79 -10.17
N MET A 47 -29.82 -13.79 -9.64
CA MET A 47 -29.25 -14.96 -8.97
C MET A 47 -28.46 -15.84 -9.94
N LEU A 48 -28.96 -16.04 -11.17
CA LEU A 48 -28.22 -16.75 -12.22
C LEU A 48 -26.93 -16.01 -12.58
N LYS A 49 -26.99 -14.70 -12.83
CA LYS A 49 -25.79 -13.89 -13.12
C LYS A 49 -24.79 -13.91 -11.96
N LEU A 50 -25.28 -13.81 -10.72
CA LEU A 50 -24.43 -13.85 -9.53
C LEU A 50 -23.77 -15.22 -9.35
N SER A 51 -24.53 -16.31 -9.52
CA SER A 51 -24.00 -17.68 -9.42
C SER A 51 -22.97 -17.98 -10.52
N ALA A 52 -23.21 -17.52 -11.75
CA ALA A 52 -22.26 -17.64 -12.85
C ALA A 52 -20.97 -16.85 -12.58
N LEU A 53 -21.07 -15.62 -12.06
CA LEU A 53 -19.90 -14.81 -11.67
C LEU A 53 -19.10 -15.45 -10.54
N VAL A 54 -19.78 -16.04 -9.55
CA VAL A 54 -19.12 -16.77 -8.45
C VAL A 54 -18.42 -18.03 -8.99
N ALA A 55 -19.07 -18.79 -9.87
CA ALA A 55 -18.47 -19.97 -10.48
C ALA A 55 -17.22 -19.62 -11.30
N LEU A 56 -17.28 -18.55 -12.11
CA LEU A 56 -16.12 -18.05 -12.86
C LEU A 56 -14.98 -17.61 -11.93
N ALA A 57 -15.29 -16.88 -10.86
CA ALA A 57 -14.29 -16.46 -9.89
C ALA A 57 -13.62 -17.69 -9.21
N LEU A 58 -14.39 -18.70 -8.83
CA LEU A 58 -13.85 -19.94 -8.26
C LEU A 58 -12.94 -20.66 -9.25
N LEU A 59 -13.34 -20.79 -10.51
CA LEU A 59 -12.52 -21.39 -11.57
C LEU A 59 -11.19 -20.64 -11.76
N MET A 60 -11.21 -19.30 -11.71
CA MET A 60 -9.99 -18.48 -11.80
C MET A 60 -9.03 -18.72 -10.62
N HIS A 61 -9.54 -18.86 -9.40
CA HIS A 61 -8.72 -19.16 -8.23
C HIS A 61 -8.19 -20.60 -8.24
N ILE A 62 -9.00 -21.56 -8.69
CA ILE A 62 -8.57 -22.95 -8.91
C ILE A 62 -7.46 -22.98 -9.96
N TRP A 63 -7.60 -22.26 -11.07
CA TRP A 63 -6.57 -22.15 -12.08
C TRP A 63 -5.26 -21.57 -11.52
N ALA A 64 -5.34 -20.48 -10.75
CA ALA A 64 -4.16 -19.89 -10.10
C ALA A 64 -3.49 -20.88 -9.12
N ALA A 65 -4.27 -21.61 -8.33
CA ALA A 65 -3.77 -22.61 -7.40
C ALA A 65 -3.11 -23.80 -8.11
N VAL A 66 -3.72 -24.31 -9.18
CA VAL A 66 -3.17 -25.39 -10.01
C VAL A 66 -1.89 -24.92 -10.70
N PHE A 67 -1.88 -23.71 -11.27
CA PHE A 67 -0.69 -23.12 -11.86
C PHE A 67 0.46 -23.05 -10.84
N LEU A 68 0.19 -22.53 -9.63
CA LEU A 68 1.17 -22.45 -8.56
C LEU A 68 1.67 -23.82 -8.12
N ALA A 69 0.78 -24.82 -8.00
CA ALA A 69 1.15 -26.18 -7.63
C ALA A 69 2.08 -26.84 -8.66
N ILE A 70 1.79 -26.65 -9.96
CA ILE A 70 2.64 -27.15 -11.05
C ILE A 70 3.98 -26.41 -11.04
N ASP A 71 3.95 -25.07 -10.98
CA ASP A 71 5.13 -24.23 -11.11
C ASP A 71 6.10 -24.34 -9.92
N THR A 72 5.59 -24.62 -8.72
CA THR A 72 6.41 -24.82 -7.51
C THR A 72 6.83 -26.26 -7.27
N SER A 73 6.29 -27.24 -8.01
CA SER A 73 6.54 -28.67 -7.80
C SER A 73 8.02 -29.06 -7.86
N SER A 74 8.82 -28.36 -8.68
CA SER A 74 10.23 -28.69 -8.91
C SER A 74 11.20 -28.09 -7.90
N ASP A 75 10.80 -27.08 -7.11
CA ASP A 75 11.73 -26.34 -6.22
C ASP A 75 11.12 -26.04 -4.85
N ARG A 76 11.71 -26.65 -3.82
CA ARG A 76 11.26 -26.51 -2.41
C ARG A 76 11.41 -25.09 -1.87
N SER A 77 12.33 -24.29 -2.40
CA SER A 77 12.53 -22.90 -1.93
C SER A 77 11.33 -22.01 -2.26
N ARG A 78 10.64 -22.29 -3.36
CA ARG A 78 9.45 -21.54 -3.82
C ARG A 78 8.20 -21.90 -3.01
N LEU A 79 8.15 -23.09 -2.41
CA LEU A 79 7.05 -23.50 -1.53
C LEU A 79 6.94 -22.61 -0.29
N PHE A 80 8.07 -22.15 0.27
CA PHE A 80 8.06 -21.24 1.40
C PHE A 80 7.33 -19.93 1.08
N GLY A 81 7.51 -19.37 -0.12
CA GLY A 81 6.77 -18.17 -0.53
C GLY A 81 5.24 -18.38 -0.53
N LEU A 82 4.75 -19.57 -0.90
CA LEU A 82 3.32 -19.91 -0.80
C LEU A 82 2.85 -19.99 0.65
N ILE A 83 3.67 -20.58 1.53
CA ILE A 83 3.41 -20.63 2.97
C ILE A 83 3.35 -19.20 3.54
N GLY A 84 4.25 -18.32 3.13
CA GLY A 84 4.24 -16.91 3.52
C GLY A 84 3.00 -16.17 3.08
N MET A 85 2.56 -16.37 1.83
CA MET A 85 1.31 -15.78 1.35
C MET A 85 0.10 -16.22 2.20
N ALA A 86 -0.02 -17.52 2.50
CA ALA A 86 -1.08 -18.04 3.36
C ALA A 86 -0.98 -17.50 4.80
N PHE A 87 0.24 -17.46 5.34
CA PHE A 87 0.52 -16.94 6.68
C PHE A 87 0.09 -15.48 6.83
N PHE A 88 0.38 -14.61 5.85
CA PHE A 88 -0.02 -13.20 5.93
C PHE A 88 -1.53 -12.98 5.84
N VAL A 89 -2.23 -13.75 5.01
CA VAL A 89 -3.71 -13.72 4.96
C VAL A 89 -4.30 -14.17 6.30
N LEU A 90 -3.76 -15.25 6.88
CA LEU A 90 -4.20 -15.76 8.18
C LEU A 90 -3.92 -14.74 9.30
N LEU A 91 -2.69 -14.21 9.36
CA LEU A 91 -2.28 -13.20 10.34
C LEU A 91 -3.24 -12.01 10.31
N MET A 92 -3.55 -11.51 9.11
CA MET A 92 -4.47 -10.37 8.94
C MET A 92 -5.89 -10.68 9.35
N THR A 93 -6.34 -11.90 9.10
CA THR A 93 -7.67 -12.35 9.55
C THR A 93 -7.73 -12.44 11.08
N VAL A 94 -6.66 -12.91 11.73
CA VAL A 94 -6.59 -13.00 13.20
C VAL A 94 -6.60 -11.62 13.86
N ILE A 95 -5.84 -10.66 13.33
CA ILE A 95 -5.74 -9.30 13.88
C ILE A 95 -6.81 -8.33 13.34
N SER A 96 -7.74 -8.81 12.51
CA SER A 96 -8.85 -8.03 11.95
C SER A 96 -9.73 -7.40 13.02
N ALA A 97 -10.30 -6.24 12.73
CA ALA A 97 -11.18 -5.49 13.64
C ALA A 97 -12.51 -6.20 13.87
N ASP A 98 -13.05 -6.82 12.82
CA ASP A 98 -14.33 -7.51 12.86
C ASP A 98 -14.35 -8.62 11.81
N ARG A 99 -13.94 -9.83 12.23
CA ARG A 99 -13.77 -10.99 11.33
C ARG A 99 -15.08 -11.41 10.65
N SER A 100 -16.22 -11.14 11.29
CA SER A 100 -17.54 -11.53 10.79
C SER A 100 -17.98 -10.71 9.57
N LYS A 101 -17.44 -9.50 9.42
CA LYS A 101 -17.83 -8.56 8.35
C LYS A 101 -16.87 -8.53 7.17
N ILE A 102 -15.86 -9.41 7.16
CA ILE A 102 -14.92 -9.51 6.04
C ILE A 102 -15.67 -9.94 4.78
N LYS A 103 -15.73 -9.04 3.79
CA LYS A 103 -16.28 -9.32 2.47
C LYS A 103 -15.23 -10.06 1.63
N TRP A 104 -15.13 -11.37 1.81
CA TRP A 104 -14.14 -12.22 1.13
C TRP A 104 -14.13 -12.10 -0.39
N ARG A 105 -15.28 -11.81 -1.02
CA ARG A 105 -15.37 -11.56 -2.46
C ARG A 105 -14.45 -10.42 -2.92
N THR A 106 -14.43 -9.31 -2.18
CA THR A 106 -13.58 -8.14 -2.51
C THR A 106 -12.11 -8.47 -2.30
N CYS A 107 -11.80 -9.17 -1.21
CA CYS A 107 -10.43 -9.53 -0.86
C CYS A 107 -9.84 -10.54 -1.87
N ALA A 108 -10.61 -11.57 -2.24
CA ALA A 108 -10.24 -12.57 -3.22
C ALA A 108 -9.94 -11.95 -4.59
N TRP A 109 -10.78 -11.02 -5.06
CA TRP A 109 -10.50 -10.28 -6.30
C TRP A 109 -9.22 -9.44 -6.21
N GLY A 110 -8.96 -8.76 -5.10
CA GLY A 110 -7.72 -8.00 -4.92
C GLY A 110 -6.48 -8.90 -4.97
N PHE A 111 -6.51 -10.06 -4.30
CA PHE A 111 -5.41 -11.03 -4.37
C PHE A 111 -5.26 -11.67 -5.76
N PHE A 112 -6.36 -11.93 -6.46
CA PHE A 112 -6.31 -12.46 -7.82
C PHE A 112 -5.73 -11.45 -8.81
N VAL A 113 -6.14 -10.18 -8.75
CA VAL A 113 -5.57 -9.11 -9.59
C VAL A 113 -4.08 -8.91 -9.27
N HIS A 114 -3.71 -8.91 -7.98
CA HIS A 114 -2.30 -8.89 -7.54
C HIS A 114 -1.50 -10.05 -8.15
N PHE A 115 -2.02 -11.27 -8.09
CA PHE A 115 -1.39 -12.45 -8.67
C PHE A 115 -1.24 -12.34 -10.19
N CYS A 116 -2.28 -11.93 -10.92
CA CYS A 116 -2.24 -11.72 -12.36
C CYS A 116 -1.24 -10.63 -12.78
N LEU A 117 -1.15 -9.53 -12.02
CA LEU A 117 -0.12 -8.52 -12.21
C LEU A 117 1.28 -9.09 -11.96
N GLY A 118 1.45 -9.94 -10.95
CA GLY A 118 2.70 -10.68 -10.74
C GLY A 118 3.09 -11.54 -11.94
N LEU A 119 2.15 -12.30 -12.50
CA LEU A 119 2.41 -13.10 -13.71
C LEU A 119 2.78 -12.22 -14.91
N LEU A 120 2.06 -11.12 -15.11
CA LEU A 120 2.32 -10.16 -16.18
C LEU A 120 3.72 -9.53 -16.06
N CYS A 121 4.08 -9.06 -14.87
CA CYS A 121 5.32 -8.32 -14.65
C CYS A 121 6.57 -9.21 -14.51
N LEU A 122 6.41 -10.41 -13.93
CA LEU A 122 7.55 -11.23 -13.49
C LEU A 122 7.72 -12.51 -14.31
N ARG A 123 6.62 -13.12 -14.78
CA ARG A 123 6.65 -14.42 -15.47
C ARG A 123 6.58 -14.26 -16.98
N TRP A 124 5.71 -13.38 -17.47
CA TRP A 124 5.53 -13.18 -18.90
C TRP A 124 6.70 -12.38 -19.47
N THR A 125 7.45 -12.98 -20.39
CA THR A 125 8.65 -12.39 -21.00
C THR A 125 8.40 -11.01 -21.62
N LEU A 126 7.32 -10.86 -22.41
CA LEU A 126 6.96 -9.57 -23.00
C LEU A 126 6.61 -8.53 -21.93
N GLY A 127 5.80 -8.92 -20.94
CA GLY A 127 5.44 -8.04 -19.83
C GLY A 127 6.68 -7.60 -19.05
N ALA A 128 7.59 -8.51 -18.73
CA ALA A 128 8.85 -8.21 -18.06
C ALA A 128 9.72 -7.20 -18.83
N ILE A 129 9.81 -7.32 -20.16
CA ILE A 129 10.57 -6.39 -21.02
C ILE A 129 9.89 -5.01 -21.04
N VAL A 130 8.57 -4.97 -21.21
CA VAL A 130 7.81 -3.71 -21.21
C VAL A 130 7.94 -2.99 -19.87
N PHE A 131 7.80 -3.70 -18.75
CA PHE A 131 7.94 -3.13 -17.42
C PHE A 131 9.37 -2.63 -17.14
N GLN A 132 10.38 -3.37 -17.57
CA GLN A 132 11.76 -2.91 -17.45
C GLN A 132 11.97 -1.63 -18.25
N LYS A 133 11.47 -1.56 -19.49
CA LYS A 133 11.61 -0.38 -20.34
C LYS A 133 10.89 0.84 -19.74
N PHE A 134 9.70 0.62 -19.20
CA PHE A 134 8.95 1.65 -18.50
C PHE A 134 9.71 2.15 -17.27
N ALA A 135 10.23 1.25 -16.44
CA ALA A 135 11.02 1.58 -15.25
C ALA A 135 12.25 2.44 -15.59
N GLU A 136 13.02 2.04 -16.60
CA GLU A 136 14.18 2.83 -17.07
C GLU A 136 13.76 4.21 -17.59
N THR A 137 12.61 4.31 -18.25
CA THR A 137 12.07 5.58 -18.75
C THR A 137 11.64 6.49 -17.60
N THR A 138 11.03 5.93 -16.55
CA THR A 138 10.70 6.66 -15.32
C THR A 138 11.96 7.21 -14.65
N VAL A 139 13.04 6.42 -14.54
CA VAL A 139 14.33 6.91 -13.99
C VAL A 139 14.85 8.09 -14.79
N LYS A 140 14.87 8.00 -16.13
CA LYS A 140 15.31 9.10 -17.01
C LYS A 140 14.47 10.37 -16.85
N PHE A 141 13.16 10.21 -16.65
CA PHE A 141 12.28 11.34 -16.40
C PHE A 141 12.60 12.01 -15.05
N LEU A 142 12.83 11.22 -14.00
CA LEU A 142 13.23 11.73 -12.68
C LEU A 142 14.59 12.43 -12.71
N GLU A 143 15.52 11.97 -13.55
CA GLU A 143 16.81 12.64 -13.76
C GLU A 143 16.67 14.05 -14.35
N LEU A 144 15.55 14.39 -15.00
CA LEU A 144 15.28 15.76 -15.48
C LEU A 144 15.15 16.76 -14.32
N THR A 145 14.70 16.31 -13.14
CA THR A 145 14.64 17.15 -11.94
C THR A 145 16.02 17.64 -11.52
N ASN A 146 17.09 16.90 -11.84
CA ASN A 146 18.46 17.30 -11.51
C ASN A 146 18.84 18.64 -12.15
N TYR A 147 18.32 19.00 -13.32
CA TYR A 147 18.60 20.30 -13.94
C TYR A 147 18.06 21.46 -13.09
N GLY A 148 16.83 21.32 -12.57
CA GLY A 148 16.22 22.31 -11.69
C GLY A 148 16.91 22.36 -10.32
N SER A 149 17.18 21.18 -9.73
CA SER A 149 17.85 21.10 -8.44
C SER A 149 19.29 21.62 -8.50
N GLU A 150 20.06 21.33 -9.55
CA GLU A 150 21.42 21.86 -9.75
C GLU A 150 21.45 23.37 -9.95
N PHE A 151 20.45 23.93 -10.62
CA PHE A 151 20.29 25.37 -10.73
C PHE A 151 20.03 26.04 -9.36
N VAL A 152 19.12 25.47 -8.55
CA VAL A 152 18.72 26.07 -7.25
C VAL A 152 19.73 25.81 -6.14
N TYR A 153 20.25 24.59 -6.07
CA TYR A 153 21.04 24.10 -4.94
C TYR A 153 22.52 23.86 -5.27
N GLY A 154 22.94 24.02 -6.54
CA GLY A 154 24.33 23.85 -6.95
C GLY A 154 24.89 22.47 -6.58
N PHE A 155 26.03 22.45 -5.88
CA PHE A 155 26.67 21.20 -5.43
C PHE A 155 25.82 20.39 -4.43
N LEU A 156 24.81 20.99 -3.79
CA LEU A 156 23.89 20.29 -2.89
C LEU A 156 22.85 19.44 -3.63
N SER A 157 22.69 19.61 -4.96
CA SER A 157 21.76 18.78 -5.76
C SER A 157 22.36 17.45 -6.20
N LYS A 158 23.69 17.41 -6.31
CA LYS A 158 24.51 16.23 -6.59
C LYS A 158 25.59 16.16 -5.51
N PRO A 159 25.20 15.98 -4.23
CA PRO A 159 26.19 15.86 -3.18
C PRO A 159 27.08 14.65 -3.53
N PRO A 160 28.42 14.74 -3.39
CA PRO A 160 29.20 13.51 -3.28
C PRO A 160 28.56 12.69 -2.15
N PRO A 161 28.58 11.35 -2.17
CA PRO A 161 27.93 10.56 -1.12
C PRO A 161 28.60 10.89 0.23
N ILE A 162 28.02 11.82 0.98
CA ILE A 162 28.46 12.22 2.30
C ILE A 162 27.65 11.35 3.26
N CYS A 163 28.34 10.60 4.11
CA CYS A 163 27.67 9.86 5.17
C CYS A 163 26.80 10.83 5.98
N GLU A 164 25.52 10.50 6.18
CA GLU A 164 24.57 11.17 7.08
C GLU A 164 23.78 12.39 6.56
N MET A 165 23.83 12.72 5.27
CA MET A 165 22.92 13.72 4.67
C MET A 165 22.26 13.21 3.39
N ASP A 166 21.03 12.73 3.50
CA ASP A 166 20.23 12.25 2.36
C ASP A 166 18.87 12.97 2.29
N PRO A 167 18.52 13.65 1.17
CA PRO A 167 17.23 14.28 1.00
C PRO A 167 16.14 13.23 0.76
N VAL A 168 15.32 13.01 1.78
CA VAL A 168 14.16 12.10 1.77
C VAL A 168 12.89 12.91 1.48
N LEU A 169 12.36 12.83 0.26
CA LEU A 169 11.08 13.44 -0.12
C LEU A 169 10.07 12.37 -0.54
N VAL A 170 9.01 12.20 0.27
CA VAL A 170 8.13 11.02 0.33
C VAL A 170 6.72 11.31 -0.23
N PHE A 171 6.16 10.34 -0.97
CA PHE A 171 4.90 10.36 -1.73
C PHE A 171 3.77 9.58 -1.03
N SER A 172 3.20 10.13 0.03
CA SER A 172 1.94 9.61 0.58
C SER A 172 0.86 10.69 0.71
N GLY A 173 1.26 11.97 0.62
CA GLY A 173 0.36 13.11 0.70
C GLY A 173 -0.32 13.50 -0.60
N GLU A 174 0.36 13.38 -1.75
CA GLU A 174 -0.12 13.90 -3.03
C GLU A 174 -1.32 13.12 -3.59
N ALA A 175 -1.35 11.79 -3.43
CA ALA A 175 -2.49 10.98 -3.85
C ALA A 175 -3.77 11.35 -3.08
N ALA A 176 -3.64 11.76 -1.81
CA ALA A 176 -4.76 12.21 -1.00
C ALA A 176 -5.27 13.59 -1.42
N LEU A 177 -4.41 14.44 -1.99
CA LEU A 177 -4.82 15.75 -2.52
C LEU A 177 -5.83 15.61 -3.66
N LEU A 178 -5.64 14.61 -4.54
CA LEU A 178 -6.56 14.31 -5.66
C LEU A 178 -7.98 13.98 -5.19
N ILE A 179 -8.12 13.45 -3.99
CA ILE A 179 -9.41 13.04 -3.41
C ILE A 179 -9.80 13.87 -2.19
N ARG A 180 -9.11 14.99 -1.93
CA ARG A 180 -9.34 15.88 -0.78
C ARG A 180 -10.81 16.19 -0.50
N PRO A 181 -11.64 16.61 -1.49
CA PRO A 181 -13.04 16.95 -1.23
C PRO A 181 -13.89 15.76 -0.77
N TYR A 182 -13.43 14.52 -0.99
CA TYR A 182 -14.14 13.31 -0.59
C TYR A 182 -13.72 12.77 0.76
N LEU A 183 -12.50 13.07 1.21
CA LEU A 183 -11.94 12.56 2.46
C LEU A 183 -12.85 12.84 3.67
N GLU A 184 -13.58 13.96 3.66
CA GLU A 184 -14.53 14.29 4.74
C GLU A 184 -15.77 13.37 4.75
N LYS A 185 -16.22 12.93 3.57
CA LYS A 185 -17.39 12.06 3.40
C LYS A 185 -17.06 10.57 3.54
N GLN A 186 -15.77 10.21 3.54
CA GLN A 186 -15.34 8.82 3.67
C GLN A 186 -15.65 8.24 5.06
N THR A 187 -15.96 6.95 5.05
CA THR A 187 -16.09 6.10 6.23
C THR A 187 -14.73 5.83 6.88
N SER A 188 -14.74 5.32 8.11
CA SER A 188 -13.50 4.94 8.80
C SER A 188 -12.72 3.83 8.07
N SER A 189 -13.41 2.91 7.39
CA SER A 189 -12.77 1.82 6.62
C SER A 189 -12.16 2.33 5.32
N GLU A 190 -12.79 3.28 4.65
CA GLU A 190 -12.25 3.94 3.46
C GLU A 190 -11.00 4.77 3.80
N LEU A 191 -11.03 5.55 4.89
CA LEU A 191 -9.85 6.28 5.37
C LEU A 191 -8.71 5.33 5.74
N HIS A 192 -9.01 4.22 6.43
CA HIS A 192 -8.03 3.17 6.70
C HIS A 192 -7.44 2.59 5.40
N ALA A 193 -8.26 2.34 4.38
CA ALA A 193 -7.80 1.81 3.10
C ALA A 193 -6.89 2.79 2.34
N ILE A 194 -7.21 4.09 2.36
CA ILE A 194 -6.37 5.14 1.79
C ILE A 194 -5.00 5.17 2.48
N MET A 195 -4.98 5.15 3.82
CA MET A 195 -3.73 5.14 4.59
C MET A 195 -2.92 3.85 4.36
N ALA A 196 -3.58 2.69 4.36
CA ALA A 196 -2.94 1.39 4.14
C ALA A 196 -2.32 1.30 2.74
N SER A 197 -3.04 1.78 1.72
CA SER A 197 -2.54 1.89 0.35
C SER A 197 -1.30 2.79 0.30
N GLY A 198 -1.35 3.96 0.93
CA GLY A 198 -0.21 4.88 1.01
C GLY A 198 1.02 4.26 1.68
N PHE A 199 0.83 3.51 2.77
CA PHE A 199 1.93 2.82 3.46
C PHE A 199 2.47 1.60 2.71
N SER A 200 1.70 1.02 1.78
CA SER A 200 2.11 -0.19 1.04
C SER A 200 2.94 0.08 -0.22
N CYS A 201 3.02 1.34 -0.64
CA CYS A 201 3.70 1.79 -1.86
C CYS A 201 4.88 2.70 -1.54
N ILE A 202 5.74 2.96 -2.54
CA ILE A 202 6.80 3.96 -2.49
C ILE A 202 6.49 5.15 -3.40
N ALA A 203 7.28 6.21 -3.26
CA ALA A 203 7.29 7.36 -4.14
C ALA A 203 7.98 7.08 -5.45
N GLY A 204 7.43 7.63 -6.52
CA GLY A 204 8.19 7.87 -7.75
C GLY A 204 9.44 8.72 -7.48
N ALA A 205 9.35 9.75 -6.63
CA ALA A 205 10.47 10.65 -6.33
C ALA A 205 11.72 9.93 -5.77
N LEU A 206 11.54 8.87 -4.99
CA LEU A 206 12.66 8.10 -4.39
C LEU A 206 13.09 6.92 -5.24
N PHE A 207 12.40 6.67 -6.36
CA PHE A 207 12.67 5.54 -7.23
C PHE A 207 14.12 5.54 -7.74
N ALA A 208 14.62 6.69 -8.19
CA ALA A 208 16.00 6.82 -8.68
C ALA A 208 17.04 6.59 -7.56
N ALA A 209 16.76 7.03 -6.34
CA ALA A 209 17.65 6.84 -5.19
C ALA A 209 17.77 5.36 -4.80
N TYR A 210 16.66 4.62 -4.77
CA TYR A 210 16.72 3.18 -4.48
C TYR A 210 17.46 2.40 -5.56
N VAL A 211 17.28 2.80 -6.82
CA VAL A 211 18.03 2.23 -7.95
C VAL A 211 19.53 2.49 -7.81
N SER A 212 19.95 3.69 -7.39
CA SER A 212 21.37 3.99 -7.18
C SER A 212 21.98 3.18 -6.04
N PHE A 213 21.20 2.86 -5.01
CA PHE A 213 21.61 1.93 -3.93
C PHE A 213 21.65 0.45 -4.36
N GLY A 214 21.29 0.12 -5.60
CA GLY A 214 21.36 -1.25 -6.12
C GLY A 214 20.03 -2.02 -6.09
N ALA A 215 18.91 -1.37 -5.77
CA ALA A 215 17.60 -1.99 -5.97
C ALA A 215 17.26 -2.08 -7.47
N CYS A 216 16.78 -3.24 -7.91
CA CYS A 216 16.43 -3.40 -9.32
C CYS A 216 15.19 -2.55 -9.70
N PRO A 217 15.26 -1.69 -10.74
CA PRO A 217 14.12 -0.89 -11.19
C PRO A 217 12.90 -1.73 -11.53
N LYS A 218 13.12 -2.89 -12.17
CA LYS A 218 12.07 -3.86 -12.52
C LYS A 218 11.29 -4.33 -11.29
N TYR A 219 11.98 -4.58 -10.17
CA TYR A 219 11.35 -5.07 -8.93
C TYR A 219 10.63 -3.95 -8.18
N LEU A 220 11.21 -2.75 -8.11
CA LEU A 220 10.56 -1.59 -7.47
C LEU A 220 9.24 -1.23 -8.14
N LEU A 221 9.24 -1.16 -9.48
CA LEU A 221 8.08 -0.77 -10.25
C LEU A 221 6.97 -1.82 -10.16
N SER A 222 7.31 -3.09 -10.39
CA SER A 222 6.33 -4.17 -10.32
C SER A 222 5.75 -4.31 -8.92
N SER A 223 6.56 -4.19 -7.86
CA SER A 223 6.10 -4.16 -6.47
C SER A 223 5.06 -3.05 -6.25
N SER A 224 5.32 -1.84 -6.72
CA SER A 224 4.42 -0.69 -6.55
C SER A 224 3.07 -0.90 -7.22
N VAL A 225 3.06 -1.45 -8.45
CA VAL A 225 1.83 -1.74 -9.19
C VAL A 225 1.03 -2.88 -8.54
N MET A 226 1.73 -3.91 -8.06
CA MET A 226 1.10 -5.05 -7.38
C MET A 226 0.52 -4.65 -6.02
N SER A 227 1.20 -3.79 -5.26
CA SER A 227 0.76 -3.34 -3.93
C SER A 227 -0.61 -2.64 -3.94
N ALA A 228 -1.02 -2.01 -5.05
CA ALA A 228 -2.31 -1.31 -5.13
C ALA A 228 -3.53 -2.23 -4.88
N PRO A 229 -3.77 -3.31 -5.65
CA PRO A 229 -4.88 -4.23 -5.37
C PRO A 229 -4.69 -5.06 -4.08
N ALA A 230 -3.46 -5.41 -3.70
CA ALA A 230 -3.19 -6.17 -2.48
C ALA A 230 -3.45 -5.36 -1.21
N SER A 231 -3.08 -4.08 -1.19
CA SER A 231 -3.31 -3.21 -0.04
C SER A 231 -4.78 -2.97 0.21
N LEU A 232 -5.59 -2.85 -0.85
CA LEU A 232 -7.04 -2.77 -0.72
C LEU A 232 -7.63 -4.06 -0.15
N ALA A 233 -7.17 -5.23 -0.61
CA ALA A 233 -7.60 -6.52 -0.07
C ALA A 233 -7.26 -6.64 1.43
N PHE A 234 -6.02 -6.38 1.80
CA PHE A 234 -5.60 -6.43 3.21
C PHE A 234 -6.27 -5.35 4.05
N ALA A 235 -6.52 -4.16 3.51
CA ALA A 235 -7.22 -3.10 4.24
C ALA A 235 -8.65 -3.52 4.59
N LYS A 236 -9.35 -4.18 3.66
CA LYS A 236 -10.71 -4.68 3.87
C LYS A 236 -10.76 -5.97 4.70
N ILE A 237 -9.65 -6.69 4.86
CA ILE A 237 -9.51 -7.75 5.88
C ILE A 237 -9.27 -7.14 7.25
N MET A 238 -8.27 -6.27 7.39
CA MET A 238 -7.84 -5.67 8.66
C MET A 238 -8.94 -4.79 9.28
N PHE A 239 -9.61 -3.97 8.46
CA PHE A 239 -10.66 -3.05 8.91
C PHE A 239 -11.84 -3.09 7.92
N PRO A 240 -12.73 -4.09 8.03
CA PRO A 240 -13.84 -4.27 7.11
C PRO A 240 -14.84 -3.11 7.13
N GLU A 241 -15.61 -3.01 6.05
CA GLU A 241 -16.61 -1.95 5.89
C GLU A 241 -17.83 -2.20 6.79
N ASN A 242 -18.10 -1.27 7.70
CA ASN A 242 -19.22 -1.33 8.65
C ASN A 242 -20.35 -0.37 8.29
N GLU A 243 -20.03 0.71 7.57
CA GLU A 243 -20.94 1.79 7.24
C GLU A 243 -21.36 1.69 5.77
N GLU A 244 -22.48 2.31 5.40
CA GLU A 244 -22.81 2.45 3.98
C GLU A 244 -21.96 3.56 3.36
N SER A 245 -21.18 3.19 2.33
CA SER A 245 -20.39 4.14 1.55
C SER A 245 -21.29 5.20 0.91
N HIS A 246 -20.97 6.47 1.15
CA HIS A 246 -21.65 7.62 0.54
C HIS A 246 -21.36 7.78 -0.96
N SER A 247 -20.31 7.12 -1.51
CA SER A 247 -19.89 7.23 -2.92
C SER A 247 -20.00 5.88 -3.65
N ARG A 248 -21.23 5.37 -3.81
CA ARG A 248 -21.46 4.01 -4.36
C ARG A 248 -21.32 3.97 -5.89
N LYS A 249 -21.49 5.09 -6.59
CA LYS A 249 -21.38 5.21 -8.05
C LYS A 249 -20.36 6.27 -8.44
N VAL A 250 -19.72 6.08 -9.60
CA VAL A 250 -18.79 7.07 -10.19
C VAL A 250 -19.49 8.40 -10.49
N SER A 251 -20.80 8.37 -10.74
CA SER A 251 -21.64 9.56 -10.90
C SER A 251 -21.78 10.42 -9.64
N ASP A 252 -21.40 9.89 -8.47
CA ASP A 252 -21.45 10.62 -7.20
C ASP A 252 -20.11 11.36 -6.94
N LEU A 253 -19.14 11.26 -7.86
CA LEU A 253 -17.85 11.93 -7.83
C LEU A 253 -17.89 13.24 -8.64
N ASP A 254 -18.47 14.30 -8.07
CA ASP A 254 -18.31 15.67 -8.57
C ASP A 254 -16.95 16.27 -8.17
N LEU A 255 -15.95 16.13 -9.04
CA LEU A 255 -14.68 16.85 -8.89
C LEU A 255 -14.94 18.34 -9.20
N PRO A 256 -14.59 19.27 -8.29
CA PRO A 256 -14.72 20.68 -8.59
C PRO A 256 -13.86 21.01 -9.83
N PRO A 257 -14.35 21.88 -10.74
CA PRO A 257 -13.56 22.33 -11.86
C PRO A 257 -12.26 22.98 -11.36
N SER A 258 -11.18 22.83 -12.13
CA SER A 258 -9.90 23.45 -11.77
C SER A 258 -10.07 24.96 -11.70
N GLU A 259 -9.63 25.56 -10.59
CA GLU A 259 -9.60 27.02 -10.42
C GLU A 259 -8.50 27.68 -11.27
N GLU A 260 -7.55 26.88 -11.77
CA GLU A 260 -6.41 27.30 -12.57
C GLU A 260 -6.78 27.60 -14.02
N ASN A 261 -6.26 28.70 -14.57
CA ASN A 261 -6.62 29.19 -15.89
C ASN A 261 -5.70 28.68 -17.00
N ASN A 262 -4.48 28.23 -16.67
CA ASN A 262 -3.51 27.78 -17.66
C ASN A 262 -2.50 26.75 -17.07
N PRO A 263 -1.79 25.98 -17.92
CA PRO A 263 -0.84 24.97 -17.46
C PRO A 263 0.32 25.51 -16.62
N ILE A 264 0.75 26.75 -16.84
CA ILE A 264 1.85 27.36 -16.08
C ILE A 264 1.39 27.68 -14.66
N GLU A 265 0.16 28.18 -14.50
CA GLU A 265 -0.50 28.40 -13.21
C GLU A 265 -0.60 27.08 -12.44
N CYS A 266 -1.05 26.01 -13.11
CA CYS A 266 -1.08 24.66 -12.52
C CYS A 266 0.30 24.19 -12.02
N ILE A 267 1.36 24.37 -12.83
CA ILE A 267 2.72 23.97 -12.47
C ILE A 267 3.23 24.78 -11.27
N SER A 268 3.02 26.10 -11.28
CA SER A 268 3.44 27.00 -10.21
C SER A 268 2.72 26.70 -8.90
N ASN A 269 1.39 26.54 -8.94
CA ASN A 269 0.60 26.25 -7.74
C ASN A 269 0.87 24.83 -7.22
N GLY A 270 1.10 23.86 -8.11
CA GLY A 270 1.57 22.53 -7.73
C GLY A 270 2.93 22.57 -7.00
N ALA A 271 3.90 23.33 -7.51
CA ALA A 271 5.20 23.50 -6.86
C ALA A 271 5.08 24.17 -5.47
N MET A 272 4.25 25.22 -5.34
CA MET A 272 4.01 25.91 -4.07
C MET A 272 3.27 25.02 -3.06
N GLY A 273 2.28 24.25 -3.49
CA GLY A 273 1.59 23.27 -2.65
C GLY A 273 2.52 22.16 -2.14
N GLY A 274 3.48 21.75 -2.98
CA GLY A 274 4.52 20.79 -2.62
C GLY A 274 5.45 21.27 -1.50
N LEU A 275 5.77 22.57 -1.45
CA LEU A 275 6.72 23.12 -0.46
C LEU A 275 6.29 22.84 1.00
N HIS A 276 5.01 23.04 1.33
CA HIS A 276 4.50 22.75 2.67
C HIS A 276 4.62 21.26 3.01
N ILE A 277 4.39 20.38 2.04
CA ILE A 277 4.53 18.93 2.21
C ILE A 277 6.00 18.57 2.47
N VAL A 278 6.92 19.13 1.70
CA VAL A 278 8.37 18.93 1.86
C VAL A 278 8.85 19.35 3.27
N VAL A 279 8.46 20.53 3.74
CA VAL A 279 8.83 21.02 5.08
C VAL A 279 8.24 20.13 6.18
N ALA A 280 6.97 19.72 6.04
CA ALA A 280 6.34 18.81 7.00
C ALA A 280 7.05 17.45 7.05
N ILE A 281 7.52 16.93 5.92
CA ILE A 281 8.29 15.68 5.86
C ILE A 281 9.64 15.85 6.58
N ALA A 282 10.41 16.89 6.22
CA ALA A 282 11.73 17.14 6.82
C ALA A 282 11.65 17.28 8.36
N ALA A 283 10.68 18.05 8.86
CA ALA A 283 10.48 18.23 10.30
C ALA A 283 10.14 16.91 11.02
N ASN A 284 9.26 16.08 10.43
CA ASN A 284 8.90 14.79 11.01
C ASN A 284 10.06 13.79 10.99
N LEU A 285 10.89 13.77 9.94
CA LEU A 285 12.06 12.90 9.87
C LEU A 285 13.09 13.22 10.95
N VAL A 286 13.44 14.51 11.12
CA VAL A 286 14.36 14.94 12.18
C VAL A 286 13.85 14.50 13.55
N SER A 287 12.55 14.70 13.81
CA SER A 287 11.91 14.29 15.06
C SER A 287 12.01 12.78 15.31
N VAL A 288 11.68 11.95 14.32
CA VAL A 288 11.65 10.49 14.51
C VAL A 288 13.05 9.88 14.56
N LEU A 289 14.02 10.40 13.78
CA LEU A 289 15.42 9.96 13.87
C LEU A 289 16.03 10.31 15.23
N ALA A 290 15.74 11.50 15.77
CA ALA A 290 16.17 11.87 17.11
C ALA A 290 15.55 10.96 18.19
N LEU A 291 14.27 10.62 18.07
CA LEU A 291 13.60 9.69 18.99
C LEU A 291 14.18 8.28 18.90
N LEU A 292 14.46 7.80 17.69
CA LEU A 292 15.12 6.52 17.47
C LEU A 292 16.51 6.49 18.10
N ALA A 293 17.31 7.53 17.90
CA ALA A 293 18.64 7.64 18.51
C ALA A 293 18.55 7.62 20.04
N LEU A 294 17.55 8.28 20.62
CA LEU A 294 17.27 8.22 22.05
C LEU A 294 16.93 6.79 22.51
N VAL A 295 16.03 6.10 21.81
CA VAL A 295 15.64 4.71 22.12
C VAL A 295 16.84 3.77 22.03
N ASN A 296 17.63 3.87 20.96
CA ASN A 296 18.85 3.06 20.79
C ASN A 296 19.88 3.35 21.88
N SER A 297 20.02 4.61 22.31
CA SER A 297 20.92 4.98 23.42
C SER A 297 20.45 4.37 24.76
N ILE A 298 19.15 4.37 25.02
CA ILE A 298 18.56 3.73 26.22
C ILE A 298 18.76 2.20 26.16
N LEU A 299 18.49 1.57 25.03
CA LEU A 299 18.67 0.12 24.86
C LEU A 299 20.13 -0.29 25.01
N PHE A 300 21.05 0.52 24.47
CA PHE A 300 22.48 0.31 24.63
C PHE A 300 22.89 0.37 26.10
N TYR A 301 22.45 1.38 26.84
CA TYR A 301 22.71 1.51 28.29
C TYR A 301 22.17 0.31 29.09
N LEU A 302 20.96 -0.15 28.77
CA LEU A 302 20.37 -1.34 29.41
C LEU A 302 21.12 -2.63 29.07
N GLY A 303 21.57 -2.78 27.82
CA GLY A 303 22.36 -3.93 27.38
C GLY A 303 23.73 -3.99 28.08
N ASP A 304 24.37 -2.82 28.23
CA ASP A 304 25.63 -2.68 28.97
C ASP A 304 25.47 -3.10 30.44
N LEU A 305 24.35 -2.74 31.07
CA LEU A 305 24.05 -3.13 32.47
C LEU A 305 23.93 -4.66 32.66
N ILE A 306 23.47 -5.38 31.63
CA ILE A 306 23.29 -6.85 31.65
C ILE A 306 24.57 -7.56 31.17
N GLY A 307 25.60 -6.81 30.75
CA GLY A 307 26.85 -7.36 30.21
C GLY A 307 26.71 -7.96 28.80
N TYR A 308 25.65 -7.58 28.07
CA TYR A 308 25.36 -8.05 26.71
C TYR A 308 25.20 -6.83 25.77
N ALA A 309 26.30 -6.41 25.15
CA ALA A 309 26.31 -5.38 24.10
C ALA A 309 26.40 -6.03 22.71
N PRO A 310 25.68 -5.57 21.65
CA PRO A 310 24.96 -4.30 21.53
C PRO A 310 23.44 -4.47 21.29
N TRP A 311 22.62 -4.06 22.26
CA TRP A 311 21.17 -3.98 22.08
C TRP A 311 20.80 -2.71 21.30
N SER A 312 20.10 -2.88 20.19
CA SER A 312 19.47 -1.81 19.42
C SER A 312 18.05 -2.23 19.03
N LEU A 313 17.20 -1.27 18.69
CA LEU A 313 15.83 -1.56 18.28
C LEU A 313 15.81 -2.43 17.02
N GLU A 314 16.74 -2.19 16.09
CA GLU A 314 16.89 -2.96 14.86
C GLU A 314 17.31 -4.40 15.15
N ASN A 315 18.24 -4.63 16.09
CA ASN A 315 18.67 -5.98 16.48
C ASN A 315 17.53 -6.74 17.18
N PHE A 316 16.78 -6.08 18.07
CA PHE A 316 15.61 -6.69 18.71
C PHE A 316 14.54 -7.08 17.67
N LEU A 317 14.20 -6.15 16.79
CA LEU A 317 13.23 -6.38 15.72
C LEU A 317 13.74 -7.41 14.69
N GLN A 318 15.04 -7.50 14.43
CA GLN A 318 15.63 -8.51 13.56
C GLN A 318 15.30 -9.92 14.05
N TYR A 319 15.53 -10.21 15.34
CA TYR A 319 15.21 -11.53 15.90
C TYR A 319 13.70 -11.79 15.91
N MET A 320 12.89 -10.77 16.18
CA MET A 320 11.43 -10.88 16.13
C MET A 320 10.89 -11.13 14.70
N LEU A 321 11.53 -10.53 13.70
CA LEU A 321 11.13 -10.62 12.28
C LEU A 321 11.82 -11.75 11.52
N PHE A 322 12.78 -12.44 12.14
CA PHE A 322 13.45 -13.59 11.54
C PHE A 322 12.46 -14.69 11.07
N PRO A 323 11.46 -15.12 11.88
CA PRO A 323 10.48 -16.10 11.42
C PRO A 323 9.67 -15.61 10.22
N VAL A 324 9.38 -14.31 10.17
CA VAL A 324 8.65 -13.68 9.07
C VAL A 324 9.49 -13.70 7.79
N ALA A 325 10.77 -13.31 7.87
CA ALA A 325 11.70 -13.36 6.74
C ALA A 325 11.90 -14.80 6.23
N TYR A 326 12.00 -15.77 7.15
CA TYR A 326 12.12 -17.18 6.79
C TYR A 326 10.88 -17.69 6.04
N VAL A 327 9.69 -17.38 6.55
CA VAL A 327 8.40 -17.79 5.96
C VAL A 327 8.14 -17.09 4.62
N MET A 328 8.73 -15.93 4.34
CA MET A 328 8.68 -15.28 3.01
C MET A 328 9.48 -16.03 1.94
N GLY A 329 10.32 -16.99 2.33
CA GLY A 329 11.08 -17.84 1.41
C GLY A 329 12.39 -17.21 0.93
N VAL A 330 13.08 -16.43 1.79
CA VAL A 330 14.42 -15.86 1.55
C VAL A 330 15.41 -16.96 1.15
N THR A 331 15.95 -17.71 2.12
CA THR A 331 16.78 -18.89 1.91
C THR A 331 16.75 -19.80 3.15
N GLY A 332 17.34 -20.99 3.04
CA GLY A 332 17.63 -21.85 4.20
C GLY A 332 18.85 -21.40 5.01
N ASP A 333 19.61 -20.39 4.52
CA ASP A 333 20.75 -19.85 5.24
C ASP A 333 20.28 -18.88 6.32
N VAL A 334 20.65 -19.19 7.56
CA VAL A 334 20.30 -18.41 8.74
C VAL A 334 20.91 -17.00 8.67
N GLN A 335 22.13 -16.86 8.14
CA GLN A 335 22.82 -15.56 8.09
C GLN A 335 22.18 -14.63 7.06
N GLU A 336 21.88 -15.14 5.85
CA GLU A 336 21.15 -14.37 4.84
C GLU A 336 19.76 -13.97 5.34
N THR A 337 19.04 -14.90 5.98
CA THR A 337 17.70 -14.64 6.50
C THR A 337 17.73 -13.61 7.64
N LEU A 338 18.73 -13.68 8.52
CA LEU A 338 18.96 -12.67 9.56
C LEU A 338 19.28 -11.30 8.94
N ALA A 339 20.09 -11.24 7.88
CA ALA A 339 20.39 -9.99 7.19
C ALA A 339 19.11 -9.37 6.59
N VAL A 340 18.27 -10.16 5.92
CA VAL A 340 16.99 -9.68 5.38
C VAL A 340 16.03 -9.26 6.50
N ALA A 341 15.96 -10.01 7.61
CA ALA A 341 15.17 -9.63 8.77
C ALA A 341 15.63 -8.29 9.37
N ARG A 342 16.94 -8.02 9.39
CA ARG A 342 17.50 -6.74 9.83
C ARG A 342 17.13 -5.60 8.89
N LEU A 343 17.08 -5.84 7.58
CA LEU A 343 16.63 -4.84 6.61
C LEU A 343 15.15 -4.49 6.84
N ILE A 344 14.29 -5.49 7.03
CA ILE A 344 12.86 -5.28 7.33
C ILE A 344 12.70 -4.55 8.67
N ALA A 345 13.48 -4.91 9.69
CA ALA A 345 13.51 -4.23 10.98
C ALA A 345 13.91 -2.75 10.83
N THR A 346 14.99 -2.48 10.11
CA THR A 346 15.48 -1.12 9.83
C THR A 346 14.41 -0.31 9.09
N LYS A 347 13.73 -0.92 8.11
CA LYS A 347 12.62 -0.30 7.39
C LYS A 347 11.53 0.14 8.36
N THR A 348 11.04 -0.79 9.18
CA THR A 348 9.87 -0.55 10.04
C THR A 348 10.19 0.43 11.17
N ALA A 349 11.37 0.35 11.76
CA ALA A 349 11.76 1.19 12.89
C ALA A 349 12.18 2.59 12.44
N VAL A 350 12.95 2.67 11.35
CA VAL A 350 13.58 3.89 10.84
C VAL A 350 12.82 4.36 9.61
N ASN A 351 13.21 3.87 8.44
CA ASN A 351 12.57 4.11 7.16
C ASN A 351 13.17 3.17 6.11
N GLU A 352 12.50 3.06 4.97
CA GLU A 352 12.92 2.25 3.84
C GLU A 352 14.19 2.78 3.16
N PHE A 353 14.46 4.08 3.23
CA PHE A 353 15.64 4.68 2.61
C PHE A 353 16.94 4.15 3.22
N VAL A 354 17.06 4.19 4.55
CA VAL A 354 18.20 3.63 5.27
C VAL A 354 18.30 2.13 5.04
N ALA A 355 17.17 1.43 4.96
CA ALA A 355 17.15 0.00 4.66
C ALA A 355 17.68 -0.31 3.25
N TYR A 356 17.32 0.48 2.23
CA TYR A 356 17.85 0.31 0.87
C TYR A 356 19.35 0.60 0.76
N ARG A 357 19.84 1.62 1.49
CA ARG A 357 21.27 1.89 1.59
C ARG A 357 22.03 0.69 2.18
N ASN A 358 21.53 0.15 3.30
CA ASN A 358 22.11 -1.03 3.94
C ASN A 358 22.02 -2.27 3.02
N LEU A 359 20.94 -2.41 2.24
CA LEU A 359 20.84 -3.47 1.21
C LEU A 359 21.95 -3.32 0.16
N GLY A 360 22.20 -2.11 -0.31
CA GLY A 360 23.28 -1.80 -1.25
C GLY A 360 24.67 -2.18 -0.72
N GLU A 361 24.94 -1.89 0.55
CA GLU A 361 26.17 -2.31 1.23
C GLU A 361 26.33 -3.84 1.22
N LEU A 362 25.27 -4.58 1.58
CA LEU A 362 25.28 -6.06 1.62
C LEU A 362 25.48 -6.71 0.25
N ILE A 363 24.95 -6.09 -0.81
CA ILE A 363 25.12 -6.55 -2.20
C ILE A 363 26.53 -6.24 -2.72
N SER A 364 27.10 -5.10 -2.33
CA SER A 364 28.41 -4.64 -2.79
C SER A 364 29.61 -5.29 -2.11
N HIS A 365 29.40 -5.90 -0.94
CA HIS A 365 30.45 -6.67 -0.27
C HIS A 365 31.07 -7.72 -1.20
N GLN A 366 32.38 -7.98 -1.04
CA GLN A 366 33.12 -9.01 -1.77
C GLN A 366 33.69 -10.00 -0.74
N PRO A 367 33.15 -11.23 -0.63
CA PRO A 367 32.02 -11.78 -1.39
C PRO A 367 30.66 -11.15 -0.99
N PRO A 368 29.64 -11.16 -1.88
CA PRO A 368 28.30 -10.68 -1.55
C PRO A 368 27.71 -11.44 -0.37
N GLN A 369 27.10 -10.72 0.57
CA GLN A 369 26.46 -11.34 1.75
C GLN A 369 25.04 -11.83 1.47
N LEU A 370 24.45 -11.44 0.33
CA LEU A 370 23.11 -11.84 -0.07
C LEU A 370 23.15 -12.53 -1.43
N SER A 371 22.46 -13.68 -1.52
CA SER A 371 22.18 -14.30 -2.80
C SER A 371 21.25 -13.43 -3.66
N PRO A 372 21.23 -13.61 -5.00
CA PRO A 372 20.30 -12.88 -5.87
C PRO A 372 18.84 -13.03 -5.46
N ARG A 373 18.46 -14.22 -4.96
CA ARG A 373 17.11 -14.49 -4.44
C ARG A 373 16.81 -13.64 -3.19
N SER A 374 17.71 -13.64 -2.21
CA SER A 374 17.56 -12.84 -0.98
C SER A 374 17.51 -11.35 -1.28
N ALA A 375 18.38 -10.85 -2.15
CA ALA A 375 18.40 -9.45 -2.57
C ALA A 375 17.10 -9.02 -3.27
N MET A 376 16.54 -9.90 -4.13
CA MET A 376 15.24 -9.67 -4.75
C MET A 376 14.13 -9.62 -3.70
N ILE A 377 14.02 -10.63 -2.82
CA ILE A 377 12.96 -10.67 -1.79
C ILE A 377 13.08 -9.47 -0.84
N ALA A 378 14.29 -9.10 -0.45
CA ALA A 378 14.54 -7.89 0.33
C ALA A 378 14.07 -6.63 -0.42
N THR A 379 14.39 -6.49 -1.70
CA THR A 379 13.92 -5.36 -2.53
C THR A 379 12.39 -5.23 -2.49
N TYR A 380 11.64 -6.34 -2.65
CA TYR A 380 10.19 -6.28 -2.52
C TYR A 380 9.74 -5.95 -1.09
N ALA A 381 10.35 -6.57 -0.08
CA ALA A 381 10.00 -6.39 1.33
C ALA A 381 10.21 -4.95 1.85
N LEU A 382 11.17 -4.25 1.23
CA LEU A 382 11.51 -2.85 1.51
C LEU A 382 10.67 -1.85 0.72
N CYS A 383 10.01 -2.26 -0.37
CA CYS A 383 9.29 -1.38 -1.28
C CYS A 383 7.93 -0.90 -0.71
N SER A 384 8.00 -0.06 0.33
CA SER A 384 6.84 0.55 0.97
C SER A 384 7.23 1.64 1.97
N PHE A 385 6.37 2.63 2.21
CA PHE A 385 6.50 3.60 3.30
C PHE A 385 5.99 3.11 4.67
N SER A 386 5.89 1.81 4.89
CA SER A 386 5.37 1.25 6.14
C SER A 386 6.42 1.28 7.26
N ASN A 387 6.61 2.46 7.86
CA ASN A 387 7.52 2.74 8.96
C ASN A 387 6.90 3.71 9.98
N LEU A 388 7.52 3.85 11.15
CA LEU A 388 7.03 4.74 12.22
C LEU A 388 7.07 6.23 11.84
N CYS A 389 8.01 6.67 10.98
CA CYS A 389 8.04 8.05 10.48
C CYS A 389 6.78 8.40 9.68
N THR A 390 6.34 7.49 8.81
CA THR A 390 5.22 7.75 7.91
C THR A 390 3.89 7.84 8.65
N VAL A 391 3.76 7.27 9.85
CA VAL A 391 2.61 7.50 10.74
C VAL A 391 2.46 8.99 11.05
N GLY A 392 3.56 9.65 11.43
CA GLY A 392 3.58 11.10 11.71
C GLY A 392 3.24 11.92 10.46
N ILE A 393 3.84 11.58 9.32
CA ILE A 393 3.58 12.25 8.03
C ILE A 393 2.12 12.09 7.61
N ALA A 394 1.57 10.87 7.67
CA ALA A 394 0.18 10.60 7.32
C ALA A 394 -0.79 11.38 8.23
N MET A 395 -0.51 11.45 9.53
CA MET A 395 -1.30 12.24 10.47
C MET A 395 -1.17 13.75 10.23
N GLY A 396 0.01 14.25 9.87
CA GLY A 396 0.24 15.65 9.55
C GLY A 396 -0.45 16.08 8.26
N VAL A 397 -0.32 15.26 7.20
CA VAL A 397 -0.89 15.59 5.88
C VAL A 397 -2.39 15.36 5.86
N LEU A 398 -2.87 14.15 6.15
CA LEU A 398 -4.31 13.87 6.12
C LEU A 398 -5.07 14.63 7.20
N GLY A 399 -4.45 14.81 8.39
CA GLY A 399 -5.05 15.57 9.48
C GLY A 399 -5.11 17.08 9.22
N SER A 400 -4.21 17.64 8.41
CA SER A 400 -4.32 19.04 7.96
C SER A 400 -5.31 19.20 6.80
N MET A 401 -5.45 18.18 5.95
CA MET A 401 -6.44 18.16 4.87
C MET A 401 -7.88 18.04 5.37
N VAL A 402 -8.13 17.19 6.38
CA VAL A 402 -9.46 16.97 6.98
C VAL A 402 -9.39 17.03 8.51
N PRO A 403 -9.37 18.25 9.10
CA PRO A 403 -9.27 18.42 10.54
C PRO A 403 -10.40 17.74 11.32
N SER A 404 -11.62 17.70 10.77
CA SER A 404 -12.81 17.08 11.38
C SER A 404 -12.66 15.57 11.61
N LYS A 405 -11.82 14.88 10.82
CA LYS A 405 -11.59 13.42 10.91
C LYS A 405 -10.27 13.05 11.59
N ARG A 406 -9.51 14.02 12.12
CA ARG A 406 -8.18 13.78 12.73
C ARG A 406 -8.19 12.68 13.80
N HIS A 407 -9.23 12.62 14.62
CA HIS A 407 -9.38 11.57 15.64
C HIS A 407 -9.63 10.18 15.02
N VAL A 408 -10.36 10.10 13.92
CA VAL A 408 -10.58 8.84 13.19
C VAL A 408 -9.26 8.35 12.59
N LEU A 409 -8.52 9.25 11.93
CA LEU A 409 -7.20 8.95 11.38
C LEU A 409 -6.24 8.39 12.44
N ALA A 410 -6.18 9.05 13.62
CA ALA A 410 -5.34 8.61 14.73
C ALA A 410 -5.71 7.21 15.25
N ARG A 411 -6.99 6.85 15.22
CA ARG A 411 -7.46 5.52 15.65
C ARG A 411 -7.07 4.41 14.68
N VAL A 412 -7.03 4.69 13.37
CA VAL A 412 -6.81 3.68 12.33
C VAL A 412 -5.35 3.59 11.86
N VAL A 413 -4.53 4.62 12.10
CA VAL A 413 -3.18 4.75 11.52
C VAL A 413 -2.25 3.57 11.79
N PHE A 414 -2.22 3.04 13.02
CA PHE A 414 -1.34 1.91 13.35
C PHE A 414 -1.80 0.60 12.69
N ARG A 415 -3.11 0.41 12.53
CA ARG A 415 -3.66 -0.75 11.79
C ARG A 415 -3.35 -0.62 10.31
N ALA A 416 -3.44 0.60 9.77
CA ALA A 416 -3.03 0.90 8.40
C ALA A 416 -1.53 0.65 8.20
N LEU A 417 -0.68 1.01 9.17
CA LEU A 417 0.77 0.74 9.12
C LEU A 417 1.05 -0.76 9.02
N ILE A 418 0.45 -1.56 9.90
CA ILE A 418 0.57 -3.03 9.86
C ILE A 418 0.05 -3.56 8.52
N CYS A 419 -1.03 -2.97 7.99
CA CYS A 419 -1.56 -3.27 6.67
C CYS A 419 -0.57 -3.02 5.54
N GLY A 420 0.10 -1.87 5.56
CA GLY A 420 1.18 -1.55 4.64
C GLY A 420 2.31 -2.57 4.73
N CYS A 421 2.81 -2.83 5.94
CA CYS A 421 3.89 -3.80 6.17
C CYS A 421 3.55 -5.18 5.60
N VAL A 422 2.42 -5.76 6.00
CA VAL A 422 2.04 -7.11 5.58
C VAL A 422 1.76 -7.19 4.07
N CYS A 423 1.16 -6.15 3.48
CA CYS A 423 0.97 -6.08 2.02
C CYS A 423 2.31 -6.24 1.27
N THR A 424 3.32 -5.51 1.73
CA THR A 424 4.66 -5.54 1.13
C THR A 424 5.34 -6.89 1.32
N LEU A 425 5.24 -7.50 2.51
CA LEU A 425 5.80 -8.83 2.78
C LEU A 425 5.08 -9.93 1.99
N TYR A 426 3.76 -9.78 1.76
CA TYR A 426 2.97 -10.64 0.90
C TYR A 426 3.40 -10.54 -0.56
N THR A 427 3.63 -9.32 -1.08
CA THR A 427 4.15 -9.11 -2.43
C THR A 427 5.56 -9.68 -2.60
N ALA A 428 6.42 -9.55 -1.59
CA ALA A 428 7.74 -10.16 -1.58
C ALA A 428 7.69 -11.69 -1.59
N SER A 429 6.74 -12.29 -0.86
CA SER A 429 6.50 -13.73 -0.88
C SER A 429 6.07 -14.19 -2.27
N LEU A 430 5.17 -13.45 -2.93
CA LEU A 430 4.77 -13.75 -4.31
C LEU A 430 5.95 -13.64 -5.29
N ALA A 431 6.82 -12.65 -5.14
CA ALA A 431 8.03 -12.55 -5.97
C ALA A 431 8.96 -13.76 -5.78
N GLY A 432 9.14 -14.22 -4.54
CA GLY A 432 9.88 -15.44 -4.21
C GLY A 432 9.25 -16.72 -4.77
N VAL A 433 7.95 -16.70 -5.08
CA VAL A 433 7.25 -17.76 -5.80
C VAL A 433 7.43 -17.62 -7.31
N LEU A 434 7.19 -16.46 -7.91
CA LEU A 434 7.06 -16.32 -9.38
C LEU A 434 8.38 -16.21 -10.15
N VAL A 435 9.43 -15.69 -9.53
CA VAL A 435 10.72 -15.48 -10.19
C VAL A 435 11.58 -16.74 -10.09
N SER A 436 11.90 -17.35 -11.24
CA SER A 436 12.80 -18.51 -11.30
C SER A 436 14.27 -18.11 -11.33
N GLU A 437 14.61 -17.06 -12.07
CA GLU A 437 15.99 -16.57 -12.21
C GLU A 437 16.08 -15.15 -11.63
N PRO A 438 16.45 -15.02 -10.34
CA PRO A 438 16.58 -13.72 -9.71
C PRO A 438 17.78 -12.94 -10.26
N LEU A 439 17.54 -11.67 -10.58
CA LEU A 439 18.54 -10.72 -11.05
C LEU A 439 19.15 -10.00 -9.85
N LEU A 440 20.48 -9.95 -9.79
CA LEU A 440 21.19 -9.12 -8.83
C LEU A 440 21.60 -7.81 -9.51
N CYS A 441 20.96 -6.71 -9.14
CA CYS A 441 21.38 -5.38 -9.54
C CYS A 441 22.49 -4.89 -8.61
N ARG A 442 23.52 -4.26 -9.19
CA ARG A 442 24.63 -3.69 -8.42
C ARG A 442 24.47 -2.18 -8.30
N PRO A 443 24.93 -1.58 -7.19
CA PRO A 443 24.95 -0.12 -7.06
C PRO A 443 25.80 0.50 -8.16
N SER A 444 25.45 1.70 -8.59
CA SER A 444 26.28 2.48 -9.51
C SER A 444 27.58 2.89 -8.80
N THR A 445 28.73 2.79 -9.49
CA THR A 445 30.07 3.06 -8.93
C THR A 445 30.22 4.45 -8.31
N ALA A 446 29.40 5.42 -8.72
CA ALA A 446 29.37 6.77 -8.15
C ALA A 446 28.76 6.83 -6.73
N ALA A 447 27.95 5.85 -6.33
CA ALA A 447 27.32 5.80 -5.01
C ALA A 447 28.25 5.26 -3.90
N MET A 448 29.37 4.62 -4.25
CA MET A 448 30.25 3.91 -3.30
C MET A 448 31.50 4.69 -2.87
N SER A 449 31.87 5.79 -3.53
CA SER A 449 33.01 6.62 -3.12
C SER A 449 32.59 7.68 -2.11
N CYS A 450 32.37 7.28 -0.85
CA CYS A 450 31.95 8.20 0.20
C CYS A 450 32.98 9.31 0.46
N PHE A 451 32.55 10.56 0.41
CA PHE A 451 33.36 11.70 0.82
C PHE A 451 33.36 11.78 2.35
N ASN A 452 34.46 11.37 2.96
CA ASN A 452 34.62 11.40 4.40
C ASN A 452 34.90 12.84 4.86
N VAL A 453 33.88 13.49 5.43
CA VAL A 453 33.96 14.88 5.95
C VAL A 453 35.08 15.04 6.97
N THR A 454 35.27 14.06 7.86
CA THR A 454 36.34 14.08 8.87
C THR A 454 37.73 14.12 8.24
N ARG A 455 37.91 13.43 7.11
CA ARG A 455 39.18 13.42 6.36
C ARG A 455 39.42 14.77 5.67
N ALA A 456 38.38 15.38 5.10
CA ALA A 456 38.46 16.69 4.44
C ALA A 456 38.74 17.84 5.42
N VAL A 457 38.14 17.79 6.61
CA VAL A 457 38.38 18.74 7.70
C VAL A 457 39.81 18.59 8.26
N ASN A 458 40.31 17.36 8.43
CA ASN A 458 41.70 17.14 8.87
C ASN A 458 42.75 17.53 7.82
N THR A 459 42.44 17.43 6.51
CA THR A 459 43.35 17.90 5.46
C THR A 459 43.37 19.43 5.32
N SER A 460 42.30 20.12 5.71
CA SER A 460 42.27 21.59 5.72
C SER A 460 42.94 22.18 6.97
N SER A 461 43.13 21.39 8.04
CA SER A 461 43.97 21.77 9.18
C SER A 461 45.48 21.64 8.93
N LEU A 462 45.87 21.08 7.77
CA LEU A 462 47.26 20.94 7.32
C LEU A 462 47.64 21.95 6.22
N MET A 463 46.70 22.80 5.80
CA MET A 463 46.91 23.89 4.82
C MET A 463 46.67 25.31 5.40
N LEU A 464 46.58 25.42 6.73
CA LEU A 464 46.77 26.65 7.51
C LEU A 464 47.92 26.40 8.49
#